data_AF-A0A7K9RDP4-F1
#
_entry.id   AF-A0A7K9RDP4-F1
#
_cell.length_a   1.000
_cell.length_b   1.000
_cell.length_c   1.000
_cell.angle_alpha   90.00
_cell.angle_beta   90.00
_cell.angle_gamma   90.00
#
_symmetry.space_group_name_H-M   'P 1'
#
loop_
_entity.id
_entity.type
_entity.pdbx_description
1 polymer ?
#
loop_
_entity_poly.entity_id
_entity_poly.type
_entity_poly.pdbx_seq_one_letter_code
_entity_poly.pdbx_strand_id
1 'polypeptide(L)'
;FGSWRLGDAWQPERGPCVVSEYQAFRENVLKSLDDRAFDKPICEVLLNQKYFNGIGNYLRAEILFRLEIPPFEKARTVLEALKEQEQRKKDPSLTLSKKVKLRQENPDLLELCHTVPMEVIMAEKQLSDPEHSDNYAAFKNWLQCYLVPGMSSLRDRSGRTIWFQGEPGPMAPKGEFPLPPLPVTPRALKQRRRAAVNPLKSEEEEEEKEEEADGPRKGCTRGRRKVTAAPALSEVPLSVR
;
A
#
# COMPACT_ATOMS: atom_id res chain seq x y z
N PHE A 1 -5.62 -0.79 12.87
CA PHE A 1 -4.92 0.20 12.03
C PHE A 1 -5.84 1.25 11.40
N GLY A 2 -7.16 1.01 11.28
CA GLY A 2 -8.07 2.06 10.83
C GLY A 2 -8.07 3.28 11.77
N SER A 3 -8.31 4.46 11.20
CA SER A 3 -8.40 5.74 11.91
C SER A 3 -9.57 6.54 11.37
N TRP A 4 -10.28 7.27 12.22
CA TRP A 4 -11.32 8.23 11.84
C TRP A 4 -10.97 9.62 12.38
N ARG A 5 -11.55 10.66 11.77
CA ARG A 5 -11.44 12.06 12.22
C ARG A 5 -12.84 12.68 12.15
N LEU A 6 -13.08 13.70 12.97
CA LEU A 6 -14.33 14.45 12.95
C LEU A 6 -14.30 15.46 11.78
N GLY A 7 -15.41 15.55 11.04
CA GLY A 7 -15.60 16.44 9.91
C GLY A 7 -15.75 15.70 8.57
N ASP A 8 -16.26 16.42 7.56
CA ASP A 8 -16.59 15.86 6.24
C ASP A 8 -15.47 16.06 5.21
N ALA A 9 -14.40 16.75 5.60
CA ALA A 9 -13.29 17.05 4.71
C ALA A 9 -12.39 15.81 4.49
N TRP A 10 -12.17 15.48 3.21
CA TRP A 10 -11.16 14.51 2.82
C TRP A 10 -9.74 14.98 3.22
N GLN A 11 -8.80 14.04 3.28
CA GLN A 11 -7.40 14.37 3.57
C GLN A 11 -6.84 15.30 2.48
N PRO A 12 -6.31 16.49 2.83
CA PRO A 12 -5.97 17.53 1.86
C PRO A 12 -4.79 17.16 0.95
N GLU A 13 -3.95 16.21 1.38
CA GLU A 13 -2.80 15.74 0.60
C GLU A 13 -3.17 14.70 -0.47
N ARG A 14 -4.42 14.24 -0.50
CA ARG A 14 -4.88 13.23 -1.47
C ARG A 14 -5.34 13.88 -2.77
N GLY A 15 -4.97 13.26 -3.88
CA GLY A 15 -5.45 13.64 -5.20
C GLY A 15 -6.88 13.15 -5.49
N PRO A 16 -7.40 13.47 -6.68
CA PRO A 16 -8.69 12.97 -7.14
C PRO A 16 -8.75 11.44 -7.16
N CYS A 17 -9.93 10.88 -6.89
CA CYS A 17 -10.14 9.43 -6.86
C CYS A 17 -10.04 8.81 -8.26
N VAL A 18 -9.27 7.72 -8.41
CA VAL A 18 -9.12 7.01 -9.69
C VAL A 18 -10.42 6.40 -10.21
N VAL A 19 -11.39 6.12 -9.34
CA VAL A 19 -12.69 5.53 -9.69
C VAL A 19 -13.72 6.61 -10.01
N SER A 20 -13.96 7.52 -9.06
CA SER A 20 -15.06 8.49 -9.15
C SER A 20 -14.72 9.73 -9.97
N GLU A 21 -13.44 10.08 -10.08
CA GLU A 21 -12.97 11.37 -10.61
C GLU A 21 -11.87 11.17 -11.68
N TYR A 22 -12.05 10.19 -12.56
CA TYR A 22 -11.02 9.76 -13.53
C TYR A 22 -10.42 10.92 -14.35
N GLN A 23 -11.25 11.78 -14.94
CA GLN A 23 -10.76 12.92 -15.75
C GLN A 23 -9.89 13.87 -14.92
N ALA A 24 -10.33 14.23 -13.71
CA ALA A 24 -9.57 15.09 -12.81
C ALA A 24 -8.26 14.43 -12.37
N PHE A 25 -8.30 13.13 -12.04
CA PHE A 25 -7.12 12.33 -11.73
C PHE A 25 -6.10 12.36 -12.88
N ARG A 26 -6.54 12.03 -14.10
CA ARG A 26 -5.68 11.96 -15.28
C ARG A 26 -5.01 13.30 -15.56
N GLU A 27 -5.78 14.38 -15.54
CA GLU A 27 -5.24 15.73 -15.73
C GLU A 27 -4.25 16.13 -14.63
N ASN A 28 -4.55 15.82 -13.37
CA ASN A 28 -3.67 16.12 -12.24
C ASN A 28 -2.29 15.45 -12.39
N VAL A 29 -2.26 14.18 -12.81
CA VAL A 29 -1.01 13.45 -13.06
C VAL A 29 -0.24 14.06 -14.22
N LEU A 30 -0.89 14.28 -15.37
CA LEU A 30 -0.23 14.78 -16.59
C LEU A 30 0.27 16.23 -16.46
N LYS A 31 -0.39 17.05 -15.64
CA LYS A 31 0.06 18.42 -15.31
C LYS A 31 1.24 18.43 -14.33
N SER A 32 1.39 17.38 -13.52
CA SER A 32 2.37 17.34 -12.43
C SER A 32 3.64 16.55 -12.73
N LEU A 33 3.87 16.11 -13.98
CA LEU A 33 5.00 15.22 -14.35
C LEU A 33 6.39 15.79 -14.02
N ASP A 34 6.50 17.13 -13.90
CA ASP A 34 7.72 17.82 -13.51
C ASP A 34 8.05 17.68 -12.01
N ASP A 35 7.11 17.18 -11.18
CA ASP A 35 7.34 16.93 -9.77
C ASP A 35 8.40 15.83 -9.56
N ARG A 36 9.22 15.99 -8.53
CA ARG A 36 10.26 15.02 -8.12
C ARG A 36 9.68 13.67 -7.71
N ALA A 37 8.40 13.61 -7.38
CA ALA A 37 7.70 12.36 -7.14
C ALA A 37 7.83 11.40 -8.33
N PHE A 38 7.85 11.91 -9.56
CA PHE A 38 7.93 11.11 -10.79
C PHE A 38 9.35 10.71 -11.21
N ASP A 39 10.37 11.13 -10.45
CA ASP A 39 11.75 10.64 -10.63
C ASP A 39 11.98 9.26 -9.99
N LYS A 40 11.00 8.77 -9.22
CA LYS A 40 11.00 7.45 -8.58
C LYS A 40 10.56 6.34 -9.54
N PRO A 41 10.82 5.06 -9.21
CA PRO A 41 10.29 3.94 -9.98
C PRO A 41 8.75 3.95 -10.00
N ILE A 42 8.17 3.52 -11.12
CA ILE A 42 6.72 3.58 -11.34
C ILE A 42 5.92 2.81 -10.27
N CYS A 43 6.44 1.68 -9.79
CA CYS A 43 5.77 0.90 -8.73
C CYS A 43 5.65 1.65 -7.40
N GLU A 44 6.55 2.60 -7.11
CA GLU A 44 6.48 3.46 -5.92
C GLU A 44 5.54 4.64 -6.14
N VAL A 45 5.59 5.23 -7.33
CA VAL A 45 4.75 6.38 -7.71
C VAL A 45 3.27 6.00 -7.71
N LEU A 46 2.93 4.80 -8.18
CA LEU A 46 1.56 4.27 -8.14
C LEU A 46 0.98 4.19 -6.73
N LEU A 47 1.80 4.16 -5.67
CA LEU A 47 1.31 4.17 -4.28
C LEU A 47 1.25 5.56 -3.66
N ASN A 48 1.65 6.60 -4.38
CA ASN A 48 1.57 7.98 -3.91
C ASN A 48 0.14 8.49 -4.00
N GLN A 49 -0.53 8.62 -2.85
CA GLN A 49 -1.94 9.01 -2.75
C GLN A 49 -2.22 10.47 -3.16
N LYS A 50 -1.19 11.31 -3.30
CA LYS A 50 -1.32 12.67 -3.88
C LYS A 50 -1.69 12.61 -5.37
N TYR A 51 -1.29 11.55 -6.07
CA TYR A 51 -1.50 11.40 -7.50
C TYR A 51 -2.40 10.21 -7.83
N PHE A 52 -2.19 9.06 -7.18
CA PHE A 52 -2.89 7.81 -7.43
C PHE A 52 -3.76 7.41 -6.22
N ASN A 53 -4.69 8.29 -5.85
CA ASN A 53 -5.57 8.08 -4.71
C ASN A 53 -6.51 6.87 -4.97
N GLY A 54 -6.40 5.85 -4.13
CA GLY A 54 -7.15 4.60 -4.26
C GLY A 54 -6.33 3.43 -4.82
N ILE A 55 -5.13 3.68 -5.38
CA ILE A 55 -4.25 2.60 -5.83
C ILE A 55 -3.49 2.02 -4.64
N GLY A 56 -3.61 0.70 -4.48
CA GLY A 56 -2.99 -0.09 -3.43
C GLY A 56 -1.96 -1.09 -3.97
N ASN A 57 -1.45 -1.94 -3.07
CA ASN A 57 -0.34 -2.85 -3.39
C ASN A 57 -0.68 -3.92 -4.42
N TYR A 58 -1.89 -4.49 -4.36
CA TYR A 58 -2.33 -5.48 -5.35
C TYR A 58 -2.63 -4.81 -6.70
N LEU A 59 -3.33 -3.66 -6.68
CA LEU A 59 -3.67 -2.91 -7.89
C LEU A 59 -2.43 -2.51 -8.69
N ARG A 60 -1.37 -2.00 -8.04
CA ARG A 60 -0.14 -1.66 -8.77
C ARG A 60 0.47 -2.84 -9.50
N ALA A 61 0.39 -4.05 -8.92
CA ALA A 61 0.94 -5.26 -9.55
C ALA A 61 0.11 -5.67 -10.76
N GLU A 62 -1.22 -5.68 -10.64
CA GLU A 62 -2.14 -5.99 -11.73
C GLU A 62 -2.05 -4.98 -12.88
N ILE A 63 -1.99 -3.67 -12.56
CA ILE A 63 -1.90 -2.60 -13.56
C ILE A 63 -0.59 -2.70 -14.36
N LEU A 64 0.54 -2.86 -13.67
CA LEU A 64 1.85 -2.96 -14.33
C LEU A 64 1.97 -4.25 -15.15
N PHE A 65 1.41 -5.35 -14.65
CA PHE A 65 1.39 -6.63 -15.33
C PHE A 65 0.64 -6.58 -16.66
N ARG A 66 -0.55 -5.96 -16.69
CA ARG A 66 -1.37 -5.86 -17.92
C ARG A 66 -0.72 -5.07 -19.04
N LEU A 67 0.22 -4.18 -18.73
CA LEU A 67 0.98 -3.39 -19.71
C LEU A 67 2.41 -3.89 -19.90
N GLU A 68 2.79 -4.97 -19.21
CA GLU A 68 4.14 -5.52 -19.21
C GLU A 68 5.21 -4.44 -18.89
N ILE A 69 4.86 -3.47 -18.05
CA ILE A 69 5.76 -2.37 -17.67
C ILE A 69 6.66 -2.84 -16.52
N PRO A 70 7.99 -2.75 -16.66
CA PRO A 70 8.91 -3.06 -15.58
C PRO A 70 8.62 -2.19 -14.33
N PRO A 71 8.47 -2.79 -13.13
CA PRO A 71 8.06 -2.04 -11.94
C PRO A 71 9.08 -0.99 -11.50
N PHE A 72 10.35 -1.16 -11.82
CA PHE A 72 11.44 -0.23 -11.53
C PHE A 72 11.86 0.59 -12.76
N GLU A 73 10.95 0.81 -13.69
CA GLU A 73 11.11 1.82 -14.74
C GLU A 73 10.87 3.22 -14.17
N LYS A 74 11.55 4.24 -14.71
CA LYS A 74 11.37 5.62 -14.26
C LYS A 74 9.96 6.10 -14.58
N ALA A 75 9.20 6.53 -13.57
CA ALA A 75 7.79 6.88 -13.74
C ALA A 75 7.57 8.01 -14.75
N ARG A 76 8.43 9.05 -14.74
CA ARG A 76 8.36 10.16 -15.69
C ARG A 76 8.44 9.68 -17.14
N THR A 77 9.37 8.79 -17.45
CA THR A 77 9.56 8.25 -18.82
C THR A 77 8.32 7.51 -19.30
N VAL A 78 7.73 6.68 -18.43
CA VAL A 78 6.49 5.95 -18.75
C VAL A 78 5.33 6.92 -19.02
N LEU A 79 5.16 7.93 -18.18
CA LEU A 79 4.02 8.86 -18.26
C LEU A 79 4.17 9.94 -19.35
N GLU A 80 5.40 10.37 -19.67
CA GLU A 80 5.67 11.30 -20.78
C GLU A 80 5.32 10.68 -22.12
N ALA A 81 5.66 9.41 -22.34
CA ALA A 81 5.25 8.68 -23.53
C ALA A 81 3.72 8.68 -23.71
N LEU A 82 2.96 8.60 -22.61
CA LEU A 82 1.49 8.69 -22.64
C LEU A 82 1.01 10.10 -22.96
N LYS A 83 1.65 11.13 -22.39
CA LYS A 83 1.34 12.54 -22.68
C LYS A 83 1.53 12.86 -24.16
N GLU A 84 2.61 12.37 -24.76
CA GLU A 84 2.86 12.53 -26.20
C GLU A 84 1.81 11.81 -27.05
N GLN A 85 1.46 10.57 -26.68
CA GLN A 85 0.40 9.83 -27.36
C GLN A 85 -0.94 10.56 -27.27
N GLU A 86 -1.29 11.14 -26.12
CA GLU A 86 -2.49 11.95 -25.97
C GLU A 86 -2.51 13.17 -26.88
N GLN A 87 -1.39 13.91 -26.94
CA GLN A 87 -1.28 15.08 -27.80
C GLN A 87 -1.44 14.69 -29.27
N ARG A 88 -0.83 13.58 -29.70
CA ARG A 88 -1.06 13.01 -31.04
C ARG A 88 -2.53 12.65 -31.25
N LYS A 89 -3.19 12.02 -30.28
CA LYS A 89 -4.63 11.68 -30.36
C LYS A 89 -5.53 12.94 -30.43
N LYS A 90 -5.11 14.05 -29.84
CA LYS A 90 -5.81 15.35 -29.88
C LYS A 90 -5.60 16.13 -31.18
N ASP A 91 -4.68 15.69 -32.05
CA ASP A 91 -4.46 16.32 -33.35
C ASP A 91 -5.77 16.36 -34.18
N PRO A 92 -6.22 17.55 -34.62
CA PRO A 92 -7.43 17.70 -35.42
C PRO A 92 -7.34 17.08 -36.82
N SER A 93 -6.13 16.75 -37.31
CA SER A 93 -5.92 16.13 -38.62
C SER A 93 -6.24 14.62 -38.66
N LEU A 94 -6.38 13.96 -37.50
CA LEU A 94 -6.68 12.53 -37.42
C LEU A 94 -8.18 12.26 -37.58
N THR A 95 -8.52 11.34 -38.49
CA THR A 95 -9.90 10.89 -38.71
C THR A 95 -10.44 10.13 -37.49
N LEU A 96 -11.74 10.27 -37.23
CA LEU A 96 -12.41 9.64 -36.07
C LEU A 96 -12.18 8.12 -36.01
N SER A 97 -12.19 7.43 -37.16
CA SER A 97 -11.94 5.99 -37.22
C SER A 97 -10.51 5.59 -36.80
N LYS A 98 -9.51 6.42 -37.06
CA LYS A 98 -8.13 6.19 -36.60
C LYS A 98 -8.01 6.43 -35.09
N LYS A 99 -8.70 7.44 -34.55
CA LYS A 99 -8.74 7.71 -33.10
C LYS A 99 -9.41 6.58 -32.33
N VAL A 100 -10.50 6.01 -32.87
CA VAL A 100 -11.20 4.88 -32.26
C VAL A 100 -10.31 3.63 -32.24
N LYS A 101 -9.70 3.26 -33.37
CA LYS A 101 -8.77 2.11 -33.42
C LYS A 101 -7.61 2.25 -32.42
N LEU A 102 -7.00 3.44 -32.35
CA LEU A 102 -5.90 3.73 -31.41
C LEU A 102 -6.30 3.66 -29.93
N ARG A 103 -7.58 3.91 -29.58
CA ARG A 103 -8.08 3.77 -28.21
C ARG A 103 -8.48 2.33 -27.87
N GLN A 104 -8.92 1.58 -28.87
CA GLN A 104 -9.48 0.25 -28.65
C GLN A 104 -8.40 -0.84 -28.57
N GLU A 105 -7.23 -0.60 -29.17
CA GLU A 105 -6.19 -1.64 -29.28
C GLU A 105 -5.16 -1.61 -28.14
N ASN A 106 -4.99 -0.50 -27.41
CA ASN A 106 -3.99 -0.39 -26.33
C ASN A 106 -4.46 0.56 -25.22
N PRO A 107 -5.04 0.06 -24.10
CA PRO A 107 -5.36 0.91 -22.96
C PRO A 107 -4.08 1.47 -22.37
N ASP A 108 -4.09 2.73 -21.94
CA ASP A 108 -2.93 3.33 -21.30
C ASP A 108 -2.85 3.06 -19.78
N LEU A 109 -1.71 3.37 -19.17
CA LEU A 109 -1.50 3.16 -17.73
C LEU A 109 -2.55 3.86 -16.86
N LEU A 110 -2.93 5.09 -17.22
CA LEU A 110 -3.87 5.88 -16.44
C LEU A 110 -5.30 5.38 -16.64
N GLU A 111 -5.66 4.92 -17.85
CA GLU A 111 -6.91 4.23 -18.15
C GLU A 111 -7.01 2.95 -17.31
N LEU A 112 -5.96 2.14 -17.24
CA LEU A 112 -5.94 0.95 -16.38
C LEU A 112 -6.04 1.27 -14.88
N CYS A 113 -5.48 2.40 -14.43
CA CYS A 113 -5.66 2.85 -13.04
C CYS A 113 -7.14 3.09 -12.68
N HIS A 114 -8.01 3.31 -13.67
CA HIS A 114 -9.45 3.44 -13.49
C HIS A 114 -10.18 2.12 -13.75
N THR A 115 -9.88 1.45 -14.88
CA THR A 115 -10.60 0.25 -15.31
C THR A 115 -10.35 -0.95 -14.39
N VAL A 116 -9.11 -1.16 -13.93
CA VAL A 116 -8.76 -2.32 -13.08
C VAL A 116 -9.53 -2.27 -11.75
N PRO A 117 -9.57 -1.17 -10.99
CA PRO A 117 -10.43 -1.09 -9.80
C PRO A 117 -11.92 -1.20 -10.11
N MET A 118 -12.37 -0.67 -11.25
CA MET A 118 -13.78 -0.76 -11.66
C MET A 118 -14.22 -2.20 -11.92
N GLU A 119 -13.38 -3.06 -12.48
CA GLU A 119 -13.66 -4.49 -12.63
C GLU A 119 -13.94 -5.16 -11.27
N VAL A 120 -13.13 -4.85 -10.26
CA VAL A 120 -13.29 -5.38 -8.91
C VAL A 120 -14.62 -4.92 -8.31
N ILE A 121 -14.94 -3.62 -8.42
CA ILE A 121 -16.20 -3.06 -7.91
C ILE A 121 -17.41 -3.66 -8.65
N MET A 122 -17.30 -3.85 -9.97
CA MET A 122 -18.38 -4.45 -10.76
C MET A 122 -18.58 -5.92 -10.43
N ALA A 123 -17.51 -6.66 -10.18
CA ALA A 123 -17.59 -8.04 -9.70
C ALA A 123 -18.25 -8.09 -8.32
N GLU A 124 -17.83 -7.25 -7.37
CA GLU A 124 -18.45 -7.20 -6.02
C GLU A 124 -19.94 -6.82 -6.04
N LYS A 125 -20.35 -5.90 -6.92
CA LYS A 125 -21.76 -5.52 -7.08
C LYS A 125 -22.60 -6.66 -7.64
N GLN A 126 -22.04 -7.49 -8.51
CA GLN A 126 -22.71 -8.68 -9.03
C GLN A 126 -22.82 -9.79 -7.98
N LEU A 127 -21.94 -9.79 -6.97
CA LEU A 127 -21.90 -10.77 -5.87
C LEU A 127 -22.47 -10.26 -4.53
N SER A 128 -23.07 -9.07 -4.49
CA SER A 128 -23.74 -8.53 -3.28
C SER A 128 -25.09 -9.20 -2.96
N ASP A 129 -25.30 -10.39 -3.50
CA ASP A 129 -26.44 -11.27 -3.19
C ASP A 129 -26.08 -12.09 -1.93
N PRO A 130 -26.87 -12.03 -0.83
CA PRO A 130 -26.50 -12.57 0.49
C PRO A 130 -26.14 -14.07 0.56
N GLU A 131 -26.39 -14.84 -0.51
CA GLU A 131 -26.14 -16.29 -0.57
C GLU A 131 -24.73 -16.66 -1.08
N HIS A 132 -23.91 -15.71 -1.55
CA HIS A 132 -22.61 -16.02 -2.16
C HIS A 132 -21.46 -15.98 -1.14
N SER A 133 -21.22 -17.11 -0.49
CA SER A 133 -20.09 -17.34 0.44
C SER A 133 -18.69 -17.22 -0.20
N ASP A 134 -18.58 -17.21 -1.54
CA ASP A 134 -17.31 -17.43 -2.26
C ASP A 134 -16.67 -16.17 -2.88
N ASN A 135 -16.97 -14.97 -2.36
CA ASN A 135 -16.43 -13.70 -2.85
C ASN A 135 -14.89 -13.65 -2.90
N TYR A 136 -14.22 -14.30 -1.93
CA TYR A 136 -12.75 -14.35 -1.89
C TYR A 136 -12.15 -15.23 -2.99
N ALA A 137 -12.80 -16.34 -3.35
CA ALA A 137 -12.32 -17.23 -4.40
C ALA A 137 -12.42 -16.56 -5.78
N ALA A 138 -13.53 -15.84 -6.04
CA ALA A 138 -13.69 -15.04 -7.25
C ALA A 138 -12.59 -13.97 -7.37
N PHE A 139 -12.34 -13.22 -6.29
CA PHE A 139 -11.26 -12.22 -6.27
C PHE A 139 -9.89 -12.86 -6.50
N LYS A 140 -9.60 -14.00 -5.86
CA LYS A 140 -8.33 -14.71 -6.05
C LYS A 140 -8.12 -15.21 -7.49
N ASN A 141 -9.20 -15.64 -8.16
CA ASN A 141 -9.16 -16.06 -9.55
C ASN A 141 -9.05 -14.87 -10.53
N TRP A 142 -9.46 -13.67 -10.11
CA TRP A 142 -9.29 -12.45 -10.89
C TRP A 142 -7.84 -11.95 -10.89
N LEU A 143 -7.07 -12.21 -9.82
CA LEU A 143 -5.65 -11.82 -9.73
C LEU A 143 -4.81 -12.57 -10.77
N GLN A 144 -4.05 -11.81 -11.55
CA GLN A 144 -3.17 -12.37 -12.59
C GLN A 144 -1.70 -12.31 -12.19
N CYS A 145 -1.32 -11.37 -11.32
CA CYS A 145 0.07 -11.13 -10.95
C CYS A 145 0.30 -11.18 -9.44
N TYR A 146 -0.57 -10.52 -8.67
CA TYR A 146 -0.37 -10.40 -7.23
C TYR A 146 -0.55 -11.75 -6.53
N LEU A 147 0.49 -12.22 -5.84
CA LEU A 147 0.53 -13.53 -5.16
C LEU A 147 0.30 -14.74 -6.10
N VAL A 148 0.44 -14.55 -7.41
CA VAL A 148 0.28 -15.63 -8.39
C VAL A 148 1.58 -16.47 -8.46
N PRO A 149 1.49 -17.81 -8.37
CA PRO A 149 2.66 -18.67 -8.53
C PRO A 149 3.31 -18.49 -9.90
N GLY A 150 4.64 -18.41 -9.94
CA GLY A 150 5.38 -18.15 -11.18
C GLY A 150 5.85 -16.70 -11.33
N MET A 151 5.26 -15.76 -10.57
CA MET A 151 5.63 -14.36 -10.63
C MET A 151 6.90 -14.05 -9.83
N SER A 152 7.66 -13.10 -10.36
CA SER A 152 8.81 -12.51 -9.68
C SER A 152 8.35 -11.51 -8.62
N SER A 153 9.12 -11.38 -7.55
CA SER A 153 8.84 -10.36 -6.55
C SER A 153 10.11 -9.71 -5.99
N LEU A 154 10.01 -8.41 -5.72
CA LEU A 154 11.08 -7.58 -5.16
C LEU A 154 10.50 -6.62 -4.12
N ARG A 155 11.35 -6.02 -3.28
CA ARG A 155 10.92 -4.99 -2.32
C ARG A 155 11.19 -3.60 -2.87
N ASP A 156 10.21 -2.72 -2.73
CA ASP A 156 10.42 -1.29 -2.98
C ASP A 156 11.17 -0.63 -1.81
N ARG A 157 11.54 0.65 -1.96
CA ARG A 157 12.25 1.39 -0.92
C ARG A 157 11.45 1.53 0.39
N SER A 158 10.13 1.43 0.33
CA SER A 158 9.25 1.44 1.51
C SER A 158 9.12 0.07 2.19
N GLY A 159 9.81 -0.96 1.70
CA GLY A 159 9.76 -2.32 2.21
C GLY A 159 8.52 -3.10 1.79
N ARG A 160 7.67 -2.55 0.92
CA ARG A 160 6.49 -3.25 0.38
C ARG A 160 6.93 -4.08 -0.81
N THR A 161 6.48 -5.32 -0.85
CA THR A 161 6.77 -6.21 -1.98
C THR A 161 5.95 -5.78 -3.21
N ILE A 162 6.55 -5.89 -4.40
CA ILE A 162 5.92 -5.72 -5.71
C ILE A 162 6.06 -7.04 -6.49
N TRP A 163 5.00 -7.43 -7.19
CA TRP A 163 4.92 -8.63 -8.03
C TRP A 163 4.92 -8.20 -9.50
N PHE A 164 5.63 -8.93 -10.33
CA PHE A 164 5.77 -8.64 -11.77
C PHE A 164 6.22 -9.89 -12.54
N GLN A 165 6.15 -9.80 -13.86
CA GLN A 165 6.69 -10.81 -14.79
C GLN A 165 7.79 -10.17 -15.65
N GLY A 166 8.85 -10.92 -15.93
CA GLY A 166 9.95 -10.47 -16.77
C GLY A 166 10.99 -9.63 -16.03
N GLU A 167 11.51 -8.60 -16.70
CA GLU A 167 12.61 -7.78 -16.19
C GLU A 167 12.11 -6.76 -15.14
N PRO A 168 12.85 -6.55 -14.03
CA PRO A 168 12.44 -5.62 -12.98
C PRO A 168 12.55 -4.14 -13.40
N GLY A 169 13.48 -3.81 -14.32
CA GLY A 169 13.75 -2.44 -14.77
C GLY A 169 15.03 -1.83 -14.17
N PRO A 170 15.49 -0.69 -14.71
CA PRO A 170 16.81 -0.12 -14.44
C PRO A 170 17.00 0.41 -13.01
N MET A 171 15.92 0.79 -12.32
CA MET A 171 15.97 1.33 -10.95
C MET A 171 15.79 0.26 -9.86
N ALA A 172 15.88 -1.02 -10.22
CA ALA A 172 15.72 -2.11 -9.26
C ALA A 172 16.77 -2.03 -8.14
N PRO A 173 16.43 -2.41 -6.90
CA PRO A 173 17.37 -2.44 -5.78
C PRO A 173 18.57 -3.35 -6.12
N LYS A 174 19.76 -2.75 -6.17
CA LYS A 174 21.00 -3.46 -6.48
C LYS A 174 21.30 -4.51 -5.40
N GLY A 175 21.45 -5.76 -5.81
CA GLY A 175 21.78 -6.88 -4.91
C GLY A 175 20.59 -7.70 -4.41
N GLU A 176 19.35 -7.31 -4.75
CA GLU A 176 18.18 -8.18 -4.59
C GLU A 176 17.88 -8.88 -5.92
N PHE A 177 18.02 -10.20 -5.95
CA PHE A 177 17.51 -10.99 -7.06
C PHE A 177 16.02 -11.21 -6.86
N PRO A 178 15.19 -11.14 -7.93
CA PRO A 178 13.78 -11.45 -7.82
C PRO A 178 13.61 -12.80 -7.12
N LEU A 179 12.80 -12.81 -6.06
CA LEU A 179 12.56 -14.05 -5.33
C LEU A 179 11.97 -15.07 -6.31
N PRO A 180 12.50 -16.31 -6.33
CA PRO A 180 11.99 -17.33 -7.22
C PRO A 180 10.50 -17.61 -6.92
N PRO A 181 9.75 -18.12 -7.91
CA PRO A 181 8.34 -18.46 -7.76
C PRO A 181 8.05 -19.23 -6.48
N LEU A 182 6.98 -18.84 -5.76
CA LEU A 182 6.50 -19.61 -4.60
C LEU A 182 6.27 -21.08 -5.02
N PRO A 183 6.94 -22.06 -4.39
CA PRO A 183 6.80 -23.46 -4.77
C PRO A 183 5.43 -23.99 -4.40
N VAL A 184 4.72 -24.56 -5.38
CA VAL A 184 3.46 -25.29 -5.18
C VAL A 184 3.79 -26.69 -4.66
N THR A 185 4.17 -26.83 -3.39
CA THR A 185 4.14 -28.14 -2.73
C THR A 185 3.56 -28.05 -1.32
N PRO A 186 2.66 -28.96 -0.92
CA PRO A 186 2.05 -28.97 0.42
C PRO A 186 3.03 -29.37 1.54
N ARG A 187 4.33 -29.53 1.26
CA ARG A 187 5.34 -29.99 2.24
C ARG A 187 6.12 -28.87 2.94
N ALA A 188 6.12 -27.64 2.42
CA ALA A 188 6.95 -26.57 2.98
C ALA A 188 6.43 -25.98 4.31
N LEU A 189 5.16 -26.21 4.67
CA LEU A 189 4.59 -25.75 5.95
C LEU A 189 5.16 -26.49 7.17
N LYS A 190 5.73 -27.70 6.97
CA LYS A 190 6.19 -28.55 8.09
C LYS A 190 7.62 -28.26 8.56
N GLN A 191 8.46 -27.63 7.72
CA GLN A 191 9.84 -27.29 8.10
C GLN A 191 9.95 -26.00 8.91
N ARG A 192 9.04 -25.02 8.73
CA ARG A 192 9.06 -23.77 9.52
C ARG A 192 8.60 -23.94 10.97
N ARG A 193 7.94 -25.05 11.33
CA ARG A 193 7.58 -25.35 12.74
C ARG A 193 8.69 -26.03 13.53
N ARG A 194 9.77 -26.51 12.91
CA ARG A 194 10.84 -27.29 13.58
C ARG A 194 12.13 -26.51 13.86
N ALA A 195 12.26 -25.27 13.37
CA ALA A 195 13.44 -24.43 13.64
C ALA A 195 13.32 -23.56 14.89
N ALA A 196 12.27 -23.72 15.70
CA ALA A 196 12.04 -22.98 16.94
C ALA A 196 11.93 -23.93 18.14
N VAL A 197 12.85 -24.87 18.29
CA VAL A 197 13.13 -25.48 19.60
C VAL A 197 14.62 -25.86 19.61
N ASN A 198 15.42 -25.09 20.35
CA ASN A 198 16.55 -25.68 21.05
C ASN A 198 16.44 -25.31 22.53
N PRO A 199 16.66 -26.27 23.44
CA PRO A 199 16.26 -26.17 24.83
C PRO A 199 17.38 -25.57 25.68
N LEU A 200 17.07 -24.59 26.54
CA LEU A 200 17.94 -24.27 27.65
C LEU A 200 17.48 -25.00 28.90
N LYS A 201 18.48 -25.64 29.48
CA LYS A 201 18.49 -26.60 30.56
C LYS A 201 18.19 -25.91 31.90
N SER A 202 17.41 -26.61 32.71
CA SER A 202 17.15 -26.49 34.14
C SER A 202 18.36 -26.09 35.01
N GLU A 203 18.14 -25.23 36.00
CA GLU A 203 18.69 -25.37 37.37
C GLU A 203 17.65 -24.80 38.36
N GLU A 204 17.13 -25.67 39.25
CA GLU A 204 16.36 -25.34 40.45
C GLU A 204 17.31 -25.39 41.67
N GLU A 205 17.10 -24.43 42.57
CA GLU A 205 17.26 -24.44 44.04
C GLU A 205 18.63 -24.79 44.69
N GLU A 206 19.12 -23.88 45.55
CA GLU A 206 19.22 -24.12 47.01
C GLU A 206 19.67 -22.84 47.78
N GLU A 207 19.36 -22.85 49.07
CA GLU A 207 19.23 -21.75 50.03
C GLU A 207 20.41 -21.70 51.05
N GLU A 208 20.50 -20.58 51.79
CA GLU A 208 21.08 -20.37 53.15
C GLU A 208 22.37 -19.52 53.36
N LYS A 209 22.17 -18.43 54.15
CA LYS A 209 22.92 -17.87 55.33
C LYS A 209 24.42 -17.51 55.18
N GLU A 210 25.04 -16.52 55.86
CA GLU A 210 24.73 -15.55 56.93
C GLU A 210 25.82 -14.43 56.91
N GLU A 211 25.52 -13.28 57.52
CA GLU A 211 26.37 -12.24 58.17
C GLU A 211 27.71 -11.72 57.58
N GLU A 212 27.85 -10.38 57.44
CA GLU A 212 28.71 -9.54 58.32
C GLU A 212 28.37 -8.02 58.17
N ALA A 213 28.57 -7.29 59.25
CA ALA A 213 28.13 -5.93 59.56
C ALA A 213 28.97 -4.80 58.92
N ASP A 214 28.36 -3.62 58.69
CA ASP A 214 28.72 -2.35 59.38
C ASP A 214 27.68 -1.25 59.09
N GLY A 215 27.38 -0.40 60.08
CA GLY A 215 26.60 0.83 59.91
C GLY A 215 27.52 2.05 59.67
N PRO A 216 27.10 3.31 59.91
CA PRO A 216 25.75 3.78 60.23
C PRO A 216 25.32 5.15 59.60
N ARG A 217 23.99 5.39 59.64
CA ARG A 217 23.28 6.67 59.92
C ARG A 217 23.32 7.86 58.93
N LYS A 218 22.09 8.23 58.50
CA LYS A 218 21.36 9.53 58.67
C LYS A 218 20.14 9.42 57.73
N GLY A 219 18.87 9.45 58.11
CA GLY A 219 18.18 10.14 59.20
C GLY A 219 17.26 11.20 58.57
N CYS A 220 15.96 10.91 58.34
CA CYS A 220 14.82 11.80 58.61
C CYS A 220 13.46 11.25 58.10
N THR A 221 12.60 10.88 59.06
CA THR A 221 11.15 11.21 59.23
C THR A 221 10.24 11.34 57.98
N ARG A 222 9.22 10.47 57.82
CA ARG A 222 7.85 10.48 58.40
C ARG A 222 6.89 11.57 57.86
N GLY A 223 5.74 11.13 57.34
CA GLY A 223 4.47 11.89 57.25
C GLY A 223 3.63 11.52 56.02
N ARG A 224 2.93 10.38 55.97
CA ARG A 224 1.52 10.11 56.38
C ARG A 224 0.45 11.08 55.79
N ARG A 225 -0.29 10.55 54.78
CA ARG A 225 -1.74 10.64 54.44
C ARG A 225 -2.42 12.03 54.48
N LYS A 226 -3.30 12.43 53.55
CA LYS A 226 -4.64 11.84 53.29
C LYS A 226 -5.35 12.61 52.16
N VAL A 227 -6.25 11.89 51.48
CA VAL A 227 -7.23 12.27 50.43
C VAL A 227 -8.27 13.31 50.92
N THR A 228 -8.75 14.20 50.02
CA THR A 228 -10.19 14.58 49.86
C THR A 228 -10.48 15.47 48.64
N ALA A 229 -11.44 15.01 47.81
CA ALA A 229 -12.58 15.67 47.15
C ALA A 229 -12.50 17.02 46.37
N ALA A 230 -13.23 17.04 45.25
CA ALA A 230 -13.51 18.13 44.29
C ALA A 230 -14.36 19.29 44.85
N PRO A 231 -14.53 20.38 44.07
CA PRO A 231 -15.82 20.56 43.37
C PRO A 231 -15.71 21.14 41.94
N ALA A 232 -16.86 21.20 41.27
CA ALA A 232 -17.07 21.48 39.86
C ALA A 232 -17.46 22.94 39.53
N LEU A 233 -17.49 23.20 38.21
CA LEU A 233 -18.23 24.22 37.43
C LEU A 233 -17.68 25.65 37.31
N SER A 234 -17.52 26.10 36.06
CA SER A 234 -18.35 27.17 35.48
C SER A 234 -18.17 27.30 33.96
N GLU A 235 -19.28 27.14 33.24
CA GLU A 235 -19.47 27.55 31.84
C GLU A 235 -19.46 29.09 31.73
N VAL A 236 -19.04 29.61 30.58
CA VAL A 236 -19.26 31.02 30.20
C VAL A 236 -19.73 31.06 28.73
N PRO A 237 -20.85 31.74 28.42
CA PRO A 237 -21.40 31.88 27.07
C PRO A 237 -20.89 33.17 26.38
N LEU A 238 -21.32 33.38 25.12
CA LEU A 238 -21.54 34.65 24.37
C LEU A 238 -21.17 34.40 22.89
N SER A 239 -21.78 34.98 21.86
CA SER A 239 -23.08 35.62 21.61
C SER A 239 -23.07 35.83 20.09
N VAL A 240 -24.22 35.59 19.45
CA VAL A 240 -24.46 35.89 18.05
C VAL A 240 -24.49 37.42 17.84
N ARG A 241 -23.93 37.87 16.72
CA ARG A 241 -24.27 39.11 16.01
C ARG A 241 -24.36 38.78 14.53
#